data_AF-A0A7J6W4T6-F1
#
_entry.id   AF-A0A7J6W4T6-F1
#
_cell.length_a   1.000
_cell.length_b   1.000
_cell.length_c   1.000
_cell.angle_alpha   90.00
_cell.angle_beta   90.00
_cell.angle_gamma   90.00
#
_symmetry.space_group_name_H-M   'P 1'
#
loop_
_entity.id
_entity.type
_entity.pdbx_description
1 polymer ?
#
loop_
_entity_poly.entity_id
_entity_poly.type
_entity_poly.pdbx_seq_one_letter_code
_entity_poly.pdbx_strand_id
1 'polypeptide(L)'
;MAIALLEVFGLPLGILPLVNISEVGFVKATGYMWIVQENKVEHNFNMISKLVSYDTKIHGYVEKYKIKKLKGVKTKELMWWPPVNEIIVDDPPTTHRKNSL
;
A
#
# COMPACT_ATOMS: atom_id res chain seq x y z
N MET A 1 -1.38 12.29 9.51
CA MET A 1 -1.13 11.12 10.39
C MET A 1 -0.88 9.83 9.61
N ALA A 2 -1.74 9.41 8.68
CA ALA A 2 -1.50 8.19 7.87
C ALA A 2 -0.22 8.23 7.02
N ILE A 3 0.10 9.39 6.42
CA ILE A 3 1.32 9.61 5.63
C ILE A 3 2.59 9.37 6.45
N ALA A 4 2.66 9.91 7.67
CA ALA A 4 3.80 9.72 8.57
C ALA A 4 4.01 8.24 8.94
N LEU A 5 2.93 7.46 9.00
CA LEU A 5 3.04 6.02 9.28
C LEU A 5 3.67 5.28 8.09
N LEU A 6 3.28 5.61 6.86
CA LEU A 6 3.86 5.06 5.65
C LEU A 6 5.35 5.40 5.54
N GLU A 7 5.74 6.64 5.86
CA GLU A 7 7.14 7.06 5.87
C GLU A 7 7.97 6.29 6.90
N VAL A 8 7.45 6.12 8.12
CA VAL A 8 8.12 5.34 9.18
C VAL A 8 8.38 3.90 8.76
N PHE A 9 7.47 3.30 7.99
CA PHE A 9 7.62 1.95 7.48
C PHE A 9 8.23 1.88 6.08
N GLY A 10 8.64 3.00 5.48
CA GLY A 10 9.25 3.04 4.15
C GLY A 10 8.31 2.59 3.03
N LEU A 11 7.00 2.75 3.21
CA LEU A 11 5.98 2.39 2.22
C LEU A 11 5.71 3.55 1.25
N PRO A 12 5.31 3.27 -0.01
CA PRO A 12 5.06 4.31 -0.98
C PRO A 12 3.82 5.11 -0.57
N LEU A 13 3.94 6.43 -0.52
CA LEU A 13 2.86 7.33 -0.11
C LEU A 13 1.59 7.20 -0.97
N GLY A 14 1.73 6.75 -2.23
CA GLY A 14 0.61 6.57 -3.16
C GLY A 14 -0.14 5.25 -3.01
N ILE A 15 0.33 4.31 -2.18
CA ILE A 15 -0.18 2.92 -2.24
C ILE A 15 -1.54 2.71 -1.59
N LEU A 16 -2.02 3.67 -0.81
CA LEU A 16 -3.31 3.62 -0.14
C LEU A 16 -4.14 4.84 -0.56
N PRO A 17 -5.31 4.65 -1.20
CA PRO A 17 -6.20 5.75 -1.49
C PRO A 17 -6.79 6.26 -0.18
N LEU A 18 -6.58 7.55 0.09
CA LEU A 18 -7.12 8.21 1.27
C LEU A 18 -8.42 8.96 0.91
N VAL A 19 -9.37 8.27 0.28
CA VAL A 19 -10.62 8.87 -0.22
C VAL A 19 -11.79 8.45 0.64
N ASN A 20 -12.55 9.42 1.18
CA ASN A 20 -13.75 9.20 2.00
C ASN A 20 -13.52 8.17 3.12
N ILE A 21 -12.41 8.32 3.83
CA ILE A 21 -12.06 7.46 4.95
C ILE A 21 -12.93 7.82 6.15
N SER A 22 -13.63 6.82 6.68
CA SER A 22 -14.37 6.90 7.92
C SER A 22 -13.46 6.61 9.12
N GLU A 23 -12.58 5.62 9.01
CA GLU A 23 -11.73 5.16 10.11
C GLU A 23 -10.35 4.71 9.63
N VAL A 24 -9.30 5.06 10.39
CA VAL A 24 -7.95 4.50 10.25
C VAL A 24 -7.46 4.09 11.63
N GLY A 25 -6.98 2.85 11.73
CA GLY A 25 -6.36 2.35 12.95
C GLY A 25 -5.00 1.73 12.70
N PHE A 26 -4.14 1.82 13.71
CA PHE A 26 -2.83 1.21 13.72
C PHE A 26 -2.44 0.77 15.14
N VAL A 27 -2.04 -0.49 15.27
CA VAL A 27 -1.51 -1.06 16.51
C VAL A 27 0.00 -1.16 16.41
N LYS A 28 0.71 -0.24 17.05
CA LYS A 28 2.18 -0.19 17.03
C LYS A 28 2.85 -1.47 17.51
N ALA A 29 2.26 -2.15 18.50
CA ALA A 29 2.82 -3.38 19.07
C ALA A 29 2.85 -4.57 18.09
N THR A 30 1.88 -4.65 17.18
CA THR A 30 1.74 -5.78 16.25
C THR A 30 1.98 -5.41 14.79
N GLY A 31 2.01 -4.11 14.48
CA GLY A 31 2.01 -3.59 13.11
C GLY A 31 0.66 -3.73 12.42
N TYR A 32 -0.41 -4.16 13.13
CA TYR A 32 -1.73 -4.32 12.53
C TYR A 32 -2.31 -2.96 12.13
N MET A 33 -2.84 -2.86 10.92
CA MET A 33 -3.52 -1.67 10.42
C MET A 33 -4.87 -2.01 9.80
N TRP A 34 -5.78 -1.05 9.83
CA TRP A 34 -7.02 -1.12 9.07
C TRP A 34 -7.46 0.27 8.61
N ILE A 35 -8.20 0.27 7.50
CA ILE A 35 -8.81 1.44 6.90
C ILE A 35 -10.25 1.06 6.58
N VAL A 36 -11.19 1.90 6.99
CA VAL A 36 -12.59 1.83 6.62
C VAL A 36 -12.94 3.08 5.82
N GLN A 37 -13.43 2.88 4.60
CA GLN A 37 -13.83 3.95 3.69
C GLN A 37 -15.28 3.74 3.27
N GLU A 38 -15.98 4.83 2.95
CA GLU A 38 -17.42 4.80 2.66
C GLU A 38 -17.75 4.00 1.40
N ASN A 39 -16.89 4.08 0.38
CA ASN A 39 -17.12 3.48 -0.92
C ASN A 39 -15.89 2.71 -1.40
N LYS A 40 -16.09 1.70 -2.24
CA LYS A 40 -14.98 1.07 -2.97
C LYS A 40 -14.34 2.10 -3.90
N VAL A 41 -13.01 2.12 -3.96
CA VAL A 41 -12.25 3.05 -4.79
C VAL A 41 -11.40 2.27 -5.78
N GLU A 42 -11.43 2.66 -7.04
CA GLU A 42 -10.50 2.15 -8.05
C GLU A 42 -9.49 3.24 -8.38
N HIS A 43 -8.20 2.93 -8.25
CA HIS A 43 -7.11 3.83 -8.53
C HIS A 43 -6.23 3.28 -9.65
N ASN A 44 -5.99 4.09 -10.67
CA ASN A 44 -5.05 3.75 -11.72
C ASN A 44 -3.66 4.25 -11.35
N PHE A 45 -2.76 3.32 -11.03
CA PHE A 45 -1.37 3.64 -10.82
C PHE A 45 -0.67 3.78 -12.15
N ASN A 46 -0.61 5.01 -12.67
CA ASN A 46 0.04 5.32 -13.95
C ASN A 46 1.52 4.91 -13.98
N MET A 47 2.21 4.92 -12.83
CA MET A 47 3.63 4.55 -12.74
C MET A 47 3.88 3.06 -13.08
N ILE A 48 2.89 2.20 -12.86
CA ILE A 48 2.96 0.76 -13.13
C ILE A 48 1.90 0.30 -14.13
N SER A 49 1.12 1.23 -14.71
CA SER A 49 -0.01 0.97 -15.60
C SER A 49 -0.98 -0.10 -15.08
N LYS A 50 -1.19 -0.16 -13.76
CA LYS A 50 -2.10 -1.13 -13.11
C LYS A 50 -3.28 -0.44 -12.46
N LEU A 51 -4.46 -0.99 -12.68
CA LEU A 51 -5.68 -0.59 -11.97
C LEU A 51 -5.79 -1.40 -10.68
N VAL A 52 -5.96 -0.71 -9.56
CA VAL A 52 -6.08 -1.33 -8.24
C VAL A 52 -7.42 -0.95 -7.64
N SER A 53 -8.14 -1.94 -7.14
CA SER A 53 -9.42 -1.82 -6.46
C SER A 53 -9.23 -1.97 -4.96
N TYR A 54 -9.75 -1.02 -4.22
CA TYR A 54 -9.73 -0.95 -2.76
C TYR A 54 -11.16 -1.08 -2.24
N ASP A 55 -11.44 -2.16 -1.53
CA ASP A 55 -12.75 -2.42 -0.92
C ASP A 55 -12.98 -1.46 0.28
N THR A 56 -14.21 -1.41 0.79
CA THR A 56 -14.58 -0.50 1.90
C THR A 56 -13.88 -0.81 3.22
N LYS A 57 -13.40 -2.05 3.41
CA LYS A 57 -12.62 -2.46 4.59
C LYS A 57 -11.31 -3.09 4.16
N ILE A 58 -10.23 -2.36 4.41
CA ILE A 58 -8.86 -2.78 4.12
C ILE A 58 -8.17 -3.07 5.44
N HIS A 59 -7.45 -4.18 5.53
CA HIS A 59 -6.66 -4.48 6.73
C HIS A 59 -5.47 -5.38 6.40
N GLY A 60 -4.46 -5.30 7.25
CA GLY A 60 -3.23 -6.07 7.08
C GLY A 60 -2.23 -5.76 8.19
N TYR A 61 -1.00 -6.23 8.01
CA TYR A 61 0.09 -6.00 8.94
C TYR A 61 1.21 -5.29 8.20
N VAL A 62 1.64 -4.17 8.75
CA VAL A 62 2.73 -3.36 8.22
C VAL A 62 4.03 -3.74 8.92
N GLU A 63 5.05 -3.94 8.11
CA GLU A 63 6.43 -4.12 8.48
C GLU A 63 7.29 -3.14 7.66
N LYS A 64 8.57 -3.01 8.02
CA LYS A 64 9.49 -2.15 7.26
C LYS A 64 9.54 -2.63 5.79
N TYR A 65 9.20 -1.74 4.87
CA TYR A 65 9.11 -1.95 3.41
C TYR A 65 8.10 -3.01 2.97
N LYS A 66 7.21 -3.48 3.85
CA LYS A 66 6.32 -4.60 3.54
C LYS A 66 4.95 -4.47 4.18
N ILE A 67 3.92 -4.88 3.46
CA ILE A 67 2.58 -5.14 4.01
C ILE A 67 2.27 -6.62 3.76
N LYS A 68 1.84 -7.33 4.79
CA LYS A 68 1.50 -8.75 4.73
C LYS A 68 0.08 -9.01 5.19
N LYS A 69 -0.48 -10.14 4.73
CA LYS A 69 -1.87 -10.55 4.98
C LYS A 69 -2.87 -9.42 4.64
N LEU A 70 -2.57 -8.67 3.58
CA LEU A 70 -3.40 -7.59 3.10
C LEU A 70 -4.72 -8.15 2.57
N LYS A 71 -5.81 -7.53 2.96
CA LYS A 71 -7.17 -7.83 2.53
C LYS A 71 -7.88 -6.54 2.14
N GLY A 72 -8.81 -6.66 1.20
CA GLY A 72 -9.54 -5.51 0.64
C GLY A 72 -8.79 -4.77 -0.46
N VAL A 73 -7.70 -5.34 -1.00
CA VAL A 73 -6.97 -4.78 -2.16
C VAL A 73 -6.92 -5.83 -3.26
N LYS A 74 -7.27 -5.44 -4.49
CA LYS A 74 -7.27 -6.30 -5.68
C LYS A 74 -6.63 -5.57 -6.84
N THR A 75 -5.87 -6.27 -7.67
CA THR A 75 -5.28 -5.71 -8.90
C THR A 75 -6.06 -6.20 -10.11
N LYS A 76 -6.32 -5.34 -11.09
CA LYS A 76 -6.91 -5.75 -12.35
C LYS A 76 -5.83 -6.38 -13.22
N GLU A 77 -6.07 -7.61 -13.62
CA GLU A 77 -5.25 -8.32 -14.61
C GLU A 77 -6.21 -8.74 -15.73
N LEU A 78 -6.04 -8.25 -16.96
CA LEU A 78 -6.90 -8.61 -18.11
C LEU A 78 -8.44 -8.56 -17.82
N MET A 79 -9.06 -9.68 -17.41
CA MET A 79 -10.51 -9.82 -17.10
C MET A 79 -10.84 -10.18 -15.63
N TRP A 80 -9.87 -10.33 -14.74
CA TRP A 80 -10.09 -10.75 -13.34
C TRP A 80 -9.47 -9.76 -12.32
N TRP A 81 -9.90 -9.91 -11.05
CA TRP A 81 -9.48 -9.07 -9.91
C TRP A 81 -8.87 -9.92 -8.79
N PRO A 82 -7.69 -10.53 -8.99
CA PRO A 82 -7.00 -11.27 -7.93
C PRO A 82 -6.73 -10.41 -6.70
N PRO A 83 -6.87 -10.97 -5.48
CA PRO A 83 -6.53 -10.27 -4.25
C PRO A 83 -5.02 -10.09 -4.10
N VAL A 84 -4.61 -8.93 -3.61
CA VAL A 84 -3.24 -8.63 -3.22
C VAL A 84 -3.07 -9.01 -1.76
N ASN A 85 -2.34 -10.09 -1.49
CA ASN A 85 -2.10 -10.56 -0.12
C ASN A 85 -0.85 -9.91 0.51
N GLU A 86 0.11 -9.49 -0.31
CA GLU A 86 1.35 -8.87 0.14
C GLU A 86 1.78 -7.76 -0.80
N ILE A 87 2.42 -6.75 -0.24
CA ILE A 87 3.10 -5.67 -0.96
C ILE A 87 4.51 -5.61 -0.39
N ILE A 88 5.50 -5.64 -1.26
CA ILE A 88 6.91 -5.50 -0.91
C ILE A 88 7.45 -4.33 -1.71
N VAL A 89 8.15 -3.42 -1.05
CA VAL A 89 8.90 -2.35 -1.69
C VAL A 89 10.30 -2.90 -1.89
N ASP A 90 10.67 -3.18 -3.15
CA ASP A 90 12.07 -3.40 -3.48
C ASP A 90 12.84 -2.08 -3.31
N ASP A 91 13.87 -2.11 -2.46
CA ASP A 91 14.86 -1.03 -2.40
C ASP A 91 15.42 -0.84 -3.82
N PRO A 92 15.53 0.39 -4.35
CA PRO A 92 16.18 0.59 -5.63
C PRO A 92 17.61 0.01 -5.56
N PRO A 93 18.14 -0.56 -6.66
CA PRO A 93 19.55 -0.92 -6.70
C PRO A 93 20.34 0.34 -6.37
N THR A 94 21.14 0.28 -5.32
CA THR A 94 22.09 1.30 -4.90
C THR A 94 22.76 1.88 -6.14
N THR A 95 22.44 3.13 -6.49
CA THR A 95 23.17 3.84 -7.53
C THR A 95 24.56 4.10 -7.00
N HIS A 96 25.49 3.17 -7.26
CA HIS A 96 26.92 3.40 -7.18
C HIS A 96 27.30 4.46 -8.20
N ARG A 97 27.17 5.74 -7.86
CA ARG A 97 28.06 6.76 -8.44
C ARG A 97 29.36 6.72 -7.66
N LYS A 98 30.31 5.90 -8.15
CA LYS A 98 31.72 6.19 -7.97
C LYS A 98 31.99 7.53 -8.66
N ASN A 99 32.13 8.60 -7.89
CA ASN A 99 32.86 9.75 -8.37
C ASN A 99 34.34 9.34 -8.37
N SER A 100 34.83 8.94 -9.54
CA SER A 100 36.27 8.93 -9.82
C SER A 100 36.78 10.35 -9.68
N LEU A 101 37.88 10.48 -8.95
CA LEU A 101 38.84 11.58 -9.09
C LEU A 101 39.40 11.59 -10.52
#